data_AF-A0A535TGL2-F1
#
_entry.id   AF-A0A535TGL2-F1
#
_cell.length_a   1.000
_cell.length_b   1.000
_cell.length_c   1.000
_cell.angle_alpha   90.00
_cell.angle_beta   90.00
_cell.angle_gamma   90.00
#
_symmetry.space_group_name_H-M   'P 1'
#
loop_
_entity.id
_entity.type
_entity.pdbx_description
1 polymer ?
#
loop_
_entity_poly.entity_id
_entity_poly.type
_entity_poly.pdbx_seq_one_letter_code
_entity_poly.pdbx_strand_id
1 'polypeptide(L)' 'MGYKIRVLGTHRPLRGSPLPAWAYRAEASNDDDALQQPVWSCPHAHETPQLAQSCGQEWLLMNQTQERAAS' A
#
# COMPACT_ATOMS: atom_id res chain seq x y z
N MET A 1 -9.84 -7.44 13.89
CA MET A 1 -10.29 -7.28 12.48
C MET A 1 -9.11 -7.61 11.59
N GLY A 2 -9.31 -8.29 10.46
CA GLY A 2 -8.22 -8.58 9.52
C GLY A 2 -8.03 -7.42 8.55
N TYR A 3 -6.78 -7.13 8.16
CA TYR A 3 -6.48 -6.19 7.07
C TYR A 3 -5.79 -6.94 5.93
N LYS A 4 -6.10 -6.54 4.70
CA LYS A 4 -5.43 -7.00 3.48
C LYS A 4 -4.65 -5.86 2.84
N ILE A 5 -3.42 -6.15 2.42
CA ILE A 5 -2.58 -5.22 1.67
C ILE A 5 -2.74 -5.47 0.17
N ARG A 6 -2.94 -4.41 -0.60
CA ARG A 6 -2.89 -4.43 -2.08
C ARG A 6 -1.84 -3.46 -2.59
N VAL A 7 -1.27 -3.76 -3.76
CA VAL A 7 -0.32 -2.88 -4.46
C VAL A 7 -0.97 -2.32 -5.71
N LEU A 8 -1.03 -0.99 -5.82
CA LEU A 8 -1.48 -0.27 -7.00
C LEU A 8 -0.29 0.19 -7.81
N GLY A 9 -0.25 -0.20 -9.10
CA GLY A 9 0.71 0.33 -10.06
C GLY A 9 0.09 1.49 -10.85
N THR A 10 0.74 2.65 -10.84
CA THR A 10 0.37 3.79 -11.66
C THR A 10 1.42 4.05 -12.71
N HIS A 11 0.98 4.18 -13.96
CA HIS A 11 1.86 4.48 -15.07
C HIS A 11 2.08 5.99 -15.13
N ARG A 12 3.32 6.45 -14.92
CA ARG A 12 3.68 7.87 -14.97
C ARG A 12 4.68 8.10 -16.10
N PRO A 13 4.33 8.87 -17.14
CA PRO A 13 5.32 9.29 -18.12
C PRO A 13 6.35 10.19 -17.43
N LEU A 14 7.62 9.79 -17.48
CA LEU A 14 8.74 10.65 -17.09
C LEU A 14 8.92 11.70 -18.20
N ARG A 15 8.87 13.00 -17.87
CA ARG A 15 9.19 14.05 -18.84
C ARG A 15 10.60 13.82 -19.39
N GLY A 16 10.72 13.58 -20.69
CA GLY A 16 12.01 13.40 -21.37
C GLY A 16 12.54 11.96 -21.43
N SER A 17 11.80 10.96 -20.95
CA SER A 17 12.16 9.54 -21.13
C SER A 17 11.16 8.84 -22.06
N PRO A 18 11.63 8.04 -23.03
CA PRO A 18 10.76 7.21 -23.85
C PRO A 18 10.23 5.98 -23.09
N LEU A 19 10.82 5.66 -21.94
CA LEU A 19 10.39 4.56 -21.08
C LEU A 19 9.42 5.08 -20.02
N PRO A 20 8.26 4.42 -19.83
CA PRO A 20 7.37 4.77 -18.74
C PRO A 20 7.97 4.40 -17.39
N ALA A 21 7.83 5.30 -16.41
CA ALA A 21 8.09 4.95 -15.02
C ALA A 21 6.80 4.39 -14.41
N TRP A 22 6.94 3.22 -13.80
CA TRP A 22 5.91 2.72 -12.91
C TRP A 22 6.13 3.32 -11.52
N ALA A 23 5.04 3.78 -10.92
CA ALA A 23 5.00 4.22 -9.54
C ALA A 23 4.02 3.31 -8.78
N TYR A 24 4.53 2.58 -7.80
CA TYR A 24 3.74 1.63 -7.02
C TYR A 24 3.38 2.20 -5.65
N ARG A 25 2.17 1.92 -5.15
CA ARG A 25 1.75 2.29 -3.79
C ARG A 25 1.06 1.12 -3.13
N ALA A 26 1.26 0.96 -1.83
CA ALA A 26 0.48 0.02 -1.04
C ALA A 26 -0.76 0.69 -0.46
N GLU A 27 -1.84 -0.08 -0.35
CA GLU A 27 -3.04 0.30 0.37
C GLU A 27 -3.47 -0.86 1.26
N ALA A 28 -4.08 -0.52 2.41
CA ALA A 28 -4.69 -1.48 3.29
C ALA A 28 -6.20 -1.29 3.32
N SER A 29 -6.93 -2.39 3.25
CA SER A 29 -8.40 -2.42 3.38
C SER A 29 -8.79 -3.44 4.45
N ASN A 30 -9.93 -3.23 5.09
CA ASN A 30 -10.50 -4.23 6.00
C ASN A 30 -10.87 -5.49 5.22
N ASP A 31 -10.61 -6.66 5.78
CA ASP A 31 -10.91 -7.95 5.16
C ASP A 31 -12.41 -8.14 4.92
N ASP A 32 -13.22 -7.69 5.87
CA ASP A 32 -14.68 -7.74 5.85
C ASP A 32 -15.34 -6.62 5.02
N ASP A 33 -14.57 -5.65 4.50
CA ASP A 33 -15.15 -4.56 3.70
C ASP A 33 -15.37 -5.00 2.26
N ALA A 34 -16.64 -5.27 1.92
CA ALA A 34 -17.05 -5.69 0.57
C ALA A 34 -16.72 -4.66 -0.52
N LEU A 35 -16.59 -3.39 -0.16
CA LEU A 35 -16.25 -2.29 -1.08
C LEU A 35 -14.73 -2.13 -1.26
N GLN A 36 -13.92 -2.86 -0.49
CA GLN A 36 -12.46 -2.76 -0.44
C GLN A 36 -11.96 -1.32 -0.38
N GLN A 37 -12.62 -0.49 0.43
CA GLN A 37 -12.20 0.89 0.66
C GLN A 37 -10.88 0.89 1.43
N PRO A 38 -9.88 1.68 0.99
CA PRO A 38 -8.61 1.74 1.69
C PRO A 38 -8.80 2.51 3.01
N VAL A 39 -8.48 1.85 4.13
CA VAL A 39 -8.37 2.50 5.46
C VAL A 39 -7.02 3.20 5.61
N TRP A 40 -6.05 2.80 4.80
CA TRP A 40 -4.72 3.39 4.75
C TRP A 40 -4.15 3.29 3.33
N SER A 41 -3.36 4.29 2.96
CA SER A 41 -2.64 4.35 1.68
C SER A 41 -1.22 4.86 1.93
N CYS A 42 -0.24 4.26 1.26
CA CYS A 42 1.16 4.66 1.39
C CYS A 42 1.35 6.12 0.89
N PRO A 43 1.94 7.00 1.71
CA PRO A 43 2.07 8.42 1.37
C PRO A 43 3.05 8.67 0.21
N HIS A 44 3.97 7.74 -0.06
CA HIS A 44 4.96 7.84 -1.13
C HIS A 44 4.78 6.75 -2.18
N ALA A 45 5.44 6.93 -3.32
CA ALA A 45 5.48 5.92 -4.38
C ALA A 45 6.79 5.14 -4.31
N HIS A 46 6.74 3.89 -4.73
CA HIS A 46 7.88 2.99 -4.82
C HIS A 46 8.19 2.65 -6.27
N GLU A 47 9.44 2.26 -6.50
CA GLU A 47 9.99 1.93 -7.81
C GLU A 47 9.59 0.53 -8.27
N THR A 48 9.30 -0.37 -7.33
CA THR A 48 8.92 -1.77 -7.59
C THR A 48 7.68 -2.16 -6.77
N PRO A 49 6.89 -3.14 -7.24
CA PRO A 49 5.72 -3.60 -6.50
C PRO A 49 6.13 -4.32 -5.21
N GLN A 50 7.30 -4.97 -5.16
CA GLN A 50 7.82 -5.61 -3.95
C GLN A 50 8.13 -4.60 -2.85
N LEU A 51 8.72 -3.45 -3.18
CA LEU A 51 8.98 -2.39 -2.21
C LEU A 51 7.69 -1.81 -1.64
N ALA A 52 6.67 -1.60 -2.48
CA ALA A 52 5.35 -1.19 -2.02
C ALA A 52 4.73 -2.26 -1.09
N GLN A 53 4.79 -3.53 -1.48
CA GLN A 53 4.27 -4.63 -0.68
C GLN A 53 4.92 -4.69 0.71
N SER A 54 6.24 -4.57 0.79
CA SER A 54 6.97 -4.53 2.06
C SER A 54 6.54 -3.37 2.94
N CYS A 55 6.41 -2.17 2.38
CA CYS A 55 5.93 -0.99 3.12
C CYS A 55 4.53 -1.20 3.72
N GLY A 56 3.62 -1.83 2.96
CA GLY A 56 2.29 -2.18 3.48
C GLY A 56 2.32 -3.24 4.59
N GLN A 57 3.23 -4.21 4.52
CA GLN A 57 3.41 -5.21 5.59
C GLN A 57 3.98 -4.58 6.86
N GLU A 58 4.93 -3.65 6.74
CA GLU A 58 5.46 -2.89 7.88
C GLU A 58 4.34 -2.11 8.58
N TRP A 59 3.51 -1.41 7.82
CA TRP A 59 2.33 -0.73 8.37
C TRP A 59 1.39 -1.72 9.08
N LEU A 60 1.10 -2.88 8.47
CA LEU A 60 0.21 -3.88 9.05
C LEU A 60 0.71 -4.36 10.42
N LEU A 61 2.00 -4.64 10.54
CA LEU A 61 2.63 -5.03 11.81
C LEU A 61 2.52 -3.93 12.86
N MET A 62 2.77 -2.67 12.47
CA MET A 62 2.64 -1.51 13.36
C MET A 62 1.19 -1.29 13.81
N ASN A 63 0.22 -1.45 12.92
CA ASN A 63 -1.20 -1.28 13.22
C ASN A 63 -1.67 -2.37 14.20
N GLN A 64 -1.36 -3.63 13.92
CA GLN A 64 -1.70 -4.76 14.81
C GLN A 64 -1.08 -4.61 16.20
N THR A 65 0.15 -4.08 16.28
CA THR A 65 0.82 -3.82 17.55
C THR A 65 0.10 -2.72 18.34
N GLN A 66 -0.30 -1.64 17.67
CA GLN A 66 -1.05 -0.54 18.31
C GLN A 66 -2.44 -0.98 18.78
N GLU A 67 -3.17 -1.74 17.96
CA GLU A 67 -4.49 -2.26 18.33
C GLU A 67 -4.42 -3.18 19.56
N ARG A 68 -3.39 -4.04 19.63
CA ARG A 68 -3.14 -4.90 20.79
C ARG A 68 -2.79 -4.11 22.05
N ALA A 69 -2.05 -3.01 21.92
CA ALA A 69 -1.69 -2.16 23.05
C ALA A 69 -2.86 -1.31 23.57
N ALA A 70 -3.87 -1.07 22.72
CA ALA A 70 -5.08 -0.32 23.06
C ALA A 70 -6.24 -1.19 23.58
N SER A 71 -6.06 -2.52 23.62
CA SER A 71 -7.06 -3.51 24.06
C SER A 71 -6.89 -3.90 25.53
#